data_AF-K1SM71-F1
#
_entry.id   AF-K1SM71-F1
#
_cell.length_a   1.000
_cell.length_b   1.000
_cell.length_c   1.000
_cell.angle_alpha   90.00
_cell.angle_beta   90.00
_cell.angle_gamma   90.00
#
_symmetry.space_group_name_H-M   'P 1'
#
loop_
_entity.id
_entity.type
_entity.pdbx_description
1 polymer ?
#
loop_
_entity_poly.entity_id
_entity_poly.type
_entity_poly.pdbx_seq_one_letter_code
_entity_poly.pdbx_strand_id
1 'polypeptide(L)'
;AEEGVAKPDKRIFDIALKRAGCSPSEAVMIGDRVDNDIIPANEMGMMTIWVRQGLGKYWTISDESEKADFTVDNLSELLDIF
;
A
#
# COMPACT_ATOMS: atom_id res chain seq x y z
N ALA A 1 10.04 -13.07 -9.96
CA ALA A 1 10.31 -11.63 -9.75
C ALA A 1 11.81 -11.43 -9.66
N GLU A 2 12.36 -10.41 -10.31
CA GLU A 2 13.81 -10.16 -10.39
C GLU A 2 14.48 -9.99 -9.01
N GLU A 3 13.71 -9.53 -8.00
CA GLU A 3 14.19 -9.32 -6.63
C GLU A 3 14.18 -10.59 -5.75
N GLY A 4 13.62 -11.71 -6.21
CA GLY A 4 13.48 -12.94 -5.41
C GLY A 4 12.50 -12.86 -4.22
N VAL A 5 11.97 -11.67 -3.92
CA VAL A 5 10.93 -11.41 -2.90
C VAL A 5 9.72 -10.73 -3.53
N ALA A 6 8.56 -10.86 -2.89
CA ALA A 6 7.31 -10.25 -3.34
C ALA A 6 6.45 -9.89 -2.12
N LYS A 7 5.51 -8.97 -2.33
CA LYS A 7 4.47 -8.63 -1.35
C LYS A 7 3.75 -9.92 -0.89
N PRO A 8 3.52 -10.11 0.42
CA PRO A 8 3.56 -9.10 1.49
C PRO A 8 4.92 -8.95 2.19
N ASP A 9 5.99 -9.60 1.71
CA ASP A 9 7.30 -9.54 2.36
C ASP A 9 7.85 -8.11 2.37
N LYS A 10 7.99 -7.51 3.56
CA LYS A 10 8.47 -6.13 3.77
C LYS A 10 9.78 -5.81 3.05
N ARG A 11 10.62 -6.80 2.77
CA ARG A 11 11.88 -6.60 2.03
C ARG A 11 11.66 -6.00 0.64
N ILE A 12 10.52 -6.26 -0.02
CA ILE A 12 10.25 -5.65 -1.34
C ILE A 12 10.01 -4.13 -1.23
N PHE A 13 9.36 -3.69 -0.14
CA PHE A 13 9.11 -2.28 0.13
C PHE A 13 10.42 -1.58 0.52
N ASP A 14 11.25 -2.21 1.37
CA ASP A 14 12.59 -1.69 1.70
C ASP A 14 13.46 -1.50 0.45
N ILE A 15 13.42 -2.46 -0.49
CA ILE A 15 14.14 -2.35 -1.76
C ILE A 15 13.61 -1.16 -2.57
N ALA A 16 12.28 -1.01 -2.67
CA ALA A 16 11.66 0.09 -3.39
C ALA A 16 12.04 1.46 -2.78
N LEU A 17 11.94 1.61 -1.46
CA LEU A 17 12.31 2.82 -0.73
C LEU A 17 13.79 3.17 -0.89
N LYS A 18 14.69 2.17 -0.78
CA LYS A 18 16.14 2.36 -1.01
C LYS A 18 16.44 2.82 -2.43
N ARG A 19 15.73 2.31 -3.44
CA ARG A 19 15.87 2.75 -4.84
C ARG A 19 15.33 4.15 -5.07
N ALA A 20 14.23 4.50 -4.41
CA ALA A 20 13.65 5.84 -4.45
C ALA A 20 14.48 6.87 -3.66
N GLY A 21 15.29 6.42 -2.70
CA GLY A 21 16.12 7.29 -1.86
C GLY A 21 15.32 8.08 -0.82
N CYS A 22 14.18 7.55 -0.37
CA CYS A 22 13.31 8.19 0.61
C CYS A 22 13.01 7.28 1.82
N SER A 23 12.59 7.88 2.92
CA SER A 23 12.09 7.16 4.09
C SER A 23 10.65 6.66 3.88
N PRO A 24 10.18 5.66 4.64
CA PRO A 24 8.79 5.21 4.57
C PRO A 24 7.77 6.36 4.73
N SER A 25 8.03 7.30 5.65
CA SER A 25 7.17 8.45 5.92
C SER A 25 7.09 9.47 4.78
N GLU A 26 7.99 9.38 3.80
CA GLU A 26 8.02 10.24 2.61
C GLU A 26 7.47 9.51 1.36
N ALA A 27 6.91 8.32 1.55
CA ALA A 27 6.42 7.48 0.48
C ALA A 27 4.97 7.06 0.72
N VAL A 28 4.28 6.78 -0.38
CA VAL A 28 2.88 6.34 -0.39
C VAL A 28 2.78 4.99 -1.07
N MET A 29 2.18 4.01 -0.39
CA MET A 29 1.82 2.74 -1.00
C MET A 29 0.39 2.81 -1.53
N ILE A 30 0.22 2.60 -2.83
CA ILE A 30 -1.08 2.57 -3.50
C ILE A 30 -1.30 1.15 -4.02
N GLY A 31 -2.37 0.48 -3.58
CA GLY A 31 -2.65 -0.91 -3.92
C GLY A 31 -4.10 -1.32 -3.74
N ASP A 32 -4.48 -2.46 -4.32
CA ASP A 32 -5.84 -2.99 -4.29
C ASP A 32 -6.04 -4.10 -3.25
N ARG A 33 -4.94 -4.69 -2.76
CA ARG A 33 -4.98 -5.78 -1.79
C ARG A 33 -4.59 -5.33 -0.39
N VAL A 34 -5.54 -5.44 0.54
CA VAL A 34 -5.31 -5.07 1.95
C VAL A 34 -4.18 -5.90 2.57
N ASP A 35 -4.22 -7.22 2.41
CA ASP A 35 -3.24 -8.16 2.98
C ASP A 35 -1.84 -8.07 2.39
N ASN A 36 -1.72 -7.67 1.12
CA ASN A 36 -0.47 -7.63 0.38
C ASN A 36 0.16 -6.25 0.30
N ASP A 37 -0.66 -5.21 0.24
CA ASP A 37 -0.23 -3.84 -0.02
C ASP A 37 -0.35 -2.98 1.23
N ILE A 38 -1.53 -2.98 1.86
CA ILE A 38 -1.90 -2.01 2.90
C ILE A 38 -1.27 -2.40 4.24
N ILE A 39 -1.53 -3.61 4.74
CA ILE A 39 -1.00 -4.07 6.02
C ILE A 39 0.53 -3.95 6.10
N PRO A 40 1.32 -4.53 5.18
CA PRO A 40 2.78 -4.44 5.29
C PRO A 40 3.31 -3.01 5.14
N ALA A 41 2.66 -2.14 4.36
CA ALA A 41 3.06 -0.74 4.23
C ALA A 41 2.73 0.09 5.47
N ASN A 42 1.55 -0.13 6.08
CA ASN A 42 1.18 0.45 7.37
C ASN A 42 2.20 0.08 8.45
N GLU A 43 2.57 -1.20 8.54
CA GLU A 43 3.56 -1.67 9.50
C GLU A 43 4.97 -1.13 9.25
N MET A 44 5.23 -0.57 8.06
CA MET A 44 6.48 0.12 7.72
C MET A 44 6.42 1.63 7.96
N GLY A 45 5.26 2.17 8.36
CA GLY A 45 5.06 3.60 8.55
C GLY A 45 4.97 4.40 7.25
N MET A 46 4.58 3.75 6.16
CA MET A 46 4.23 4.43 4.91
C MET A 46 2.80 4.96 4.98
N MET A 47 2.52 6.05 4.26
CA MET A 47 1.14 6.43 3.99
C MET A 47 0.52 5.41 3.02
N THR A 48 -0.73 5.01 3.24
CA THR A 48 -1.39 3.98 2.42
C THR A 48 -2.67 4.48 1.77
N ILE A 49 -2.85 4.11 0.50
CA ILE A 49 -4.09 4.38 -0.24
C ILE A 49 -4.62 3.05 -0.79
N TRP A 50 -5.80 2.66 -0.34
CA TRP A 50 -6.49 1.49 -0.84
C TRP A 50 -7.35 1.85 -2.05
N VAL A 51 -7.03 1.27 -3.19
CA VAL A 51 -7.83 1.40 -4.42
C VAL A 51 -8.79 0.22 -4.49
N ARG A 52 -10.09 0.45 -4.29
CA ARG A 52 -11.13 -0.61 -4.25
C ARG A 52 -11.46 -1.15 -5.64
N GLN A 53 -10.49 -1.79 -6.27
CA GLN A 53 -10.62 -2.43 -7.58
C GLN A 53 -10.54 -3.96 -7.47
N GLY A 54 -10.93 -4.64 -8.55
CA GLY A 54 -10.86 -6.09 -8.65
C GLY A 54 -11.66 -6.83 -7.57
N LEU A 55 -11.08 -7.93 -7.09
CA LEU A 55 -11.62 -8.70 -5.96
C LEU A 55 -11.35 -8.01 -4.61
N GLY A 56 -10.31 -7.17 -4.55
CA GLY A 56 -9.90 -6.46 -3.34
C GLY A 56 -11.03 -5.66 -2.73
N LYS A 57 -11.89 -5.03 -3.55
CA LYS A 57 -13.05 -4.22 -3.11
C LYS A 57 -14.05 -4.91 -2.16
N TYR A 58 -14.06 -6.25 -2.12
CA TYR A 58 -14.94 -7.02 -1.23
C TYR A 58 -14.31 -7.31 0.13
N TRP A 59 -13.05 -6.91 0.35
CA TRP A 59 -12.39 -7.01 1.64
C TRP A 59 -13.18 -6.24 2.70
N THR A 60 -13.42 -6.88 3.84
CA THR A 60 -14.08 -6.24 4.98
C THR A 60 -13.02 -5.96 6.03
N ILE A 61 -12.77 -4.68 6.28
CA ILE A 61 -11.85 -4.23 7.32
C ILE A 61 -12.37 -4.70 8.67
N SER A 62 -11.52 -5.41 9.40
CA SER A 62 -11.83 -5.99 10.71
C SER A 62 -10.89 -5.55 11.82
N ASP A 63 -9.75 -4.96 11.46
CA ASP A 63 -8.70 -4.51 12.39
C ASP A 63 -8.15 -3.14 11.97
N GLU A 64 -7.55 -2.40 12.92
CA GLU A 64 -6.93 -1.10 12.62
C GLU A 64 -5.72 -1.23 11.68
N SER A 65 -4.96 -2.33 11.74
CA SER A 65 -3.81 -2.57 10.84
C SER A 65 -4.21 -2.70 9.38
N GLU A 66 -5.47 -3.04 9.11
CA GLU A 66 -6.02 -3.19 7.76
C GLU A 66 -6.49 -1.86 7.15
N LYS A 67 -6.70 -0.82 7.96
CA LYS A 67 -7.18 0.48 7.46
C LYS A 67 -6.09 1.19 6.68
N ALA A 68 -6.43 1.62 5.47
CA ALA A 68 -5.61 2.58 4.74
C ALA A 68 -5.89 4.01 5.20
N ASP A 69 -4.93 4.92 5.05
CA ASP A 69 -5.12 6.35 5.35
C ASP A 69 -6.19 6.96 4.43
N PHE A 70 -6.19 6.56 3.15
CA PHE A 70 -7.22 6.94 2.19
C PHE A 70 -7.77 5.71 1.45
N THR A 71 -9.01 5.82 0.99
CA THR A 71 -9.65 4.80 0.15
C THR A 71 -10.31 5.48 -1.03
N VAL A 72 -10.03 4.98 -2.24
CA VAL A 72 -10.55 5.50 -3.50
C VAL A 72 -11.12 4.37 -4.35
N ASP A 73 -12.06 4.66 -5.24
CA ASP A 73 -12.63 3.64 -6.14
C ASP A 73 -11.85 3.52 -7.46
N ASN A 74 -11.06 4.53 -7.81
CA ASN A 74 -10.19 4.52 -8.98
C ASN A 74 -8.99 5.47 -8.83
N LEU A 75 -8.01 5.32 -9.72
CA LEU A 75 -6.78 6.12 -9.68
C LEU A 75 -6.98 7.60 -9.98
N SER A 76 -8.07 8.00 -10.66
CA SER A 76 -8.32 9.41 -10.97
C SER A 76 -8.67 10.21 -9.72
N GLU A 77 -9.29 9.58 -8.72
CA GLU A 77 -9.61 10.21 -7.42
C GLU A 77 -8.36 10.55 -6.60
N LEU A 78 -7.18 10.01 -6.97
CA LEU A 78 -5.92 10.40 -6.33
C LEU A 78 -5.58 11.88 -6.58
N LEU A 79 -6.10 12.47 -7.67
CA LEU A 79 -5.91 13.89 -7.99
C LEU A 79 -6.61 14.82 -7.01
N ASP A 80 -7.56 14.32 -6.21
CA ASP A 80 -8.25 15.11 -5.19
C ASP A 80 -7.54 15.00 -3.82
N ILE A 81 -6.55 14.12 -3.70
CA ILE A 81 -5.77 13.90 -2.47
C ILE A 81 -4.47 14.75 -2.46
N PHE A 82 -3.89 15.00 -3.63
CA PHE A 82 -2.62 15.73 -3.81
C PHE A 82 -2.81 17.01 -4.63
#